data_AF-A0A327SS46-F1
#
_entry.id   AF-A0A327SS46-F1
#
_cell.length_a   1.000
_cell.length_b   1.000
_cell.length_c   1.000
_cell.angle_alpha   90.00
_cell.angle_beta   90.00
_cell.angle_gamma   90.00
#
_symmetry.space_group_name_H-M   'P 1'
#
loop_
_entity.id
_entity.type
_entity.pdbx_description
1 polymer ?
#
loop_
_entity_poly.entity_id
_entity_poly.type
_entity_poly.pdbx_seq_one_letter_code
_entity_poly.pdbx_strand_id
1 'polypeptide(L)'
;MEQTFAICRVAVAPVRASSSDKAEITTQLLFGDQVEILEKAEPWWRIRNGYDGYEGWIDFKQLAAVTEAEYQACKQRSTLVPAAVSNQVIAADGSSYYLAASGNLPAYSDGYCKLGQEKFQVLFEPHYVSAQATGAKMADSALFYLNAPYLWGGRTLFGIDCSGYVQAVFALYGITLHRDASQQAEQGETVNFLPEAQTGDLAFFDNAEGRIIHVGIMLNASQIIHASGKVRIDAIDDQGIYNPELGRYSHNLRIIKRFINPIPTP
;
A
#
# COMPACT_ATOMS: atom_id res chain seq x y z
N MET A 1 -10.54 29.70 9.80
CA MET A 1 -9.42 29.20 8.98
C MET A 1 -9.98 28.20 8.01
N GLU A 2 -9.60 28.26 6.75
CA GLU A 2 -10.07 27.30 5.74
C GLU A 2 -9.49 25.91 6.06
N GLN A 3 -10.33 24.87 6.04
CA GLN A 3 -9.90 23.50 6.31
C GLN A 3 -9.01 23.01 5.15
N THR A 4 -7.71 22.86 5.39
CA THR A 4 -6.71 22.45 4.38
C THR A 4 -6.29 21.00 4.52
N PHE A 5 -6.45 20.38 5.69
CA PHE A 5 -5.99 19.01 5.95
C PHE A 5 -7.13 18.11 6.40
N ALA A 6 -7.09 16.84 6.04
CA ALA A 6 -8.09 15.89 6.49
C ALA A 6 -7.49 14.50 6.69
N ILE A 7 -8.28 13.59 7.24
CA ILE A 7 -7.87 12.22 7.50
C ILE A 7 -8.98 11.23 7.15
N CYS A 8 -8.62 10.09 6.56
CA CYS A 8 -9.57 9.04 6.23
C CYS A 8 -10.13 8.41 7.51
N ARG A 9 -11.44 8.54 7.70
CA ARG A 9 -12.18 8.08 8.90
C ARG A 9 -12.95 6.77 8.71
N VAL A 10 -12.93 6.23 7.49
CA VAL A 10 -13.50 4.93 7.17
C VAL A 10 -12.38 3.91 6.98
N ALA A 11 -12.71 2.62 6.98
CA ALA A 11 -11.71 1.56 6.83
C ALA A 11 -10.89 1.69 5.52
N VAL A 12 -11.60 1.96 4.41
CA VAL A 12 -11.06 2.11 3.07
C VAL A 12 -11.93 3.11 2.31
N ALA A 13 -11.33 4.12 1.70
CA ALA A 13 -12.03 5.10 0.87
C ALA A 13 -11.47 5.09 -0.57
N PRO A 14 -12.32 4.97 -1.61
CA PRO A 14 -11.86 5.06 -2.99
C PRO A 14 -11.45 6.49 -3.34
N VAL A 15 -10.28 6.63 -3.96
CA VAL A 15 -9.83 7.85 -4.63
C VAL A 15 -9.99 7.64 -6.12
N ARG A 16 -10.60 8.61 -6.79
CA ARG A 16 -11.09 8.48 -8.16
C ARG A 16 -10.41 9.44 -9.12
N ALA A 17 -10.41 9.05 -10.39
CA ALA A 17 -9.87 9.87 -11.49
C ALA A 17 -10.63 11.19 -11.69
N SER A 18 -11.94 11.23 -11.36
CA SER A 18 -12.78 12.43 -11.46
C SER A 18 -13.86 12.44 -10.37
N SER A 19 -14.54 13.58 -10.20
CA SER A 19 -15.58 13.86 -9.21
C SER A 19 -16.92 13.14 -9.49
N SER A 20 -16.89 11.81 -9.54
CA SER A 20 -18.07 10.99 -9.82
C SER A 20 -17.95 9.59 -9.22
N ASP A 21 -19.04 9.05 -8.66
CA ASP A 21 -19.07 7.67 -8.13
C ASP A 21 -18.82 6.61 -9.20
N LYS A 22 -19.06 6.95 -10.47
CA LYS A 22 -18.83 6.06 -11.61
C LYS A 22 -17.40 6.18 -12.17
N ALA A 23 -16.62 7.14 -11.70
CA ALA A 23 -15.25 7.30 -12.15
C ALA A 23 -14.36 6.16 -11.65
N GLU A 24 -13.36 5.83 -12.45
CA GLU A 24 -12.33 4.84 -12.13
C GLU A 24 -11.70 5.12 -10.77
N ILE A 25 -11.48 4.05 -9.99
CA ILE A 25 -10.68 4.09 -8.77
C ILE A 25 -9.21 4.05 -9.20
N THR A 26 -8.46 5.09 -8.87
CA THR A 26 -7.03 5.19 -9.17
C THR A 26 -6.18 4.76 -7.98
N THR A 27 -6.68 4.95 -6.76
CA THR A 27 -6.08 4.42 -5.53
C THR A 27 -7.13 4.33 -4.42
N GLN A 28 -6.73 3.89 -3.23
CA GLN A 28 -7.55 3.90 -2.03
C GLN A 28 -6.81 4.64 -0.91
N LEU A 29 -7.53 5.34 -0.04
CA LEU A 29 -7.02 5.73 1.28
C LEU A 29 -7.40 4.65 2.28
N LEU A 30 -6.49 4.30 3.17
CA LEU A 30 -6.78 3.45 4.32
C LEU A 30 -7.13 4.30 5.54
N PHE A 31 -7.75 3.71 6.54
CA PHE A 31 -7.97 4.36 7.83
C PHE A 31 -6.71 5.06 8.34
N GLY A 32 -6.86 6.32 8.76
CA GLY A 32 -5.74 7.12 9.26
C GLY A 32 -4.80 7.68 8.18
N ASP A 33 -5.02 7.40 6.90
CA ASP A 33 -4.31 8.09 5.81
C ASP A 33 -4.73 9.56 5.81
N GLN A 34 -3.74 10.43 5.83
CA GLN A 34 -3.94 11.87 5.86
C GLN A 34 -3.84 12.48 4.48
N VAL A 35 -4.51 13.61 4.29
CA VAL A 35 -4.55 14.30 3.01
C VAL A 35 -4.43 15.80 3.17
N GLU A 36 -3.82 16.43 2.16
CA GLU A 36 -3.97 17.85 1.86
C GLU A 36 -5.16 18.02 0.90
N ILE A 37 -6.02 18.99 1.16
CA ILE A 37 -7.17 19.33 0.33
C ILE A 37 -6.73 20.39 -0.68
N LEU A 38 -6.76 20.02 -1.96
CA LEU A 38 -6.33 20.88 -3.08
C LEU A 38 -7.49 21.67 -3.66
N GLU A 39 -8.69 21.09 -3.67
CA GLU A 39 -9.89 21.69 -4.25
C GLU A 39 -11.15 21.15 -3.58
N LYS A 40 -12.18 21.99 -3.43
CA LYS A 40 -13.48 21.61 -2.88
C LYS A 40 -14.59 21.86 -3.90
N ALA A 41 -15.27 20.78 -4.32
CA ALA A 41 -16.42 20.81 -5.22
C ALA A 41 -17.48 19.79 -4.76
N GLU A 42 -18.33 20.18 -3.82
CA GLU A 42 -19.23 19.25 -3.12
C GLU A 42 -20.09 18.37 -4.06
N PRO A 43 -20.19 17.04 -3.80
CA PRO A 43 -19.66 16.33 -2.64
C PRO A 43 -18.19 15.86 -2.76
N TRP A 44 -17.46 16.30 -3.78
CA TRP A 44 -16.12 15.81 -4.12
C TRP A 44 -15.02 16.80 -3.76
N TRP A 45 -14.00 16.34 -3.05
CA TRP A 45 -12.78 17.10 -2.85
C TRP A 45 -11.63 16.47 -3.62
N ARG A 46 -10.81 17.30 -4.25
CA ARG A 46 -9.54 16.88 -4.83
C ARG A 46 -8.49 16.92 -3.73
N ILE A 47 -7.84 15.80 -3.50
CA ILE A 47 -6.89 15.62 -2.41
C ILE A 47 -5.52 15.22 -2.92
N ARG A 48 -4.50 15.42 -2.08
CA ARG A 48 -3.18 14.80 -2.17
C ARG A 48 -2.96 13.94 -0.94
N ASN A 49 -2.64 12.67 -1.13
CA ASN A 49 -2.31 11.76 -0.05
C ASN A 49 -0.98 12.17 0.59
N GLY A 50 -0.97 12.38 1.91
CA GLY A 50 0.23 12.74 2.66
C GLY A 50 1.25 11.61 2.77
N TYR A 51 0.87 10.37 2.44
CA TYR A 51 1.77 9.21 2.46
C TYR A 51 2.64 9.08 1.21
N ASP A 52 2.03 9.08 0.03
CA ASP A 52 2.71 8.81 -1.25
C ASP A 52 2.59 9.96 -2.26
N GLY A 53 1.97 11.07 -1.87
CA GLY A 53 1.77 12.24 -2.73
C GLY A 53 0.72 12.05 -3.82
N TYR A 54 0.00 10.92 -3.86
CA TYR A 54 -0.93 10.62 -4.94
C TYR A 54 -2.16 11.52 -4.89
N GLU A 55 -2.60 12.02 -6.04
CA GLU A 55 -3.73 12.95 -6.14
C GLU A 55 -4.97 12.28 -6.74
N GLY A 56 -6.15 12.76 -6.34
CA GLY A 56 -7.41 12.34 -6.95
C GLY A 56 -8.63 12.88 -6.22
N TRP A 57 -9.80 12.37 -6.57
CA TRP A 57 -11.09 12.84 -6.05
C TRP A 57 -11.71 11.87 -5.05
N ILE A 58 -12.23 12.40 -3.95
CA ILE A 58 -12.86 11.62 -2.88
C ILE A 58 -14.17 12.30 -2.42
N ASP A 59 -15.16 11.49 -2.03
CA ASP A 59 -16.36 12.01 -1.35
C ASP A 59 -15.96 12.51 0.05
N PHE A 60 -16.19 13.79 0.33
CA PHE A 60 -15.72 14.44 1.56
C PHE A 60 -16.29 13.81 2.84
N LYS A 61 -17.42 13.09 2.77
CA LYS A 61 -18.02 12.41 3.94
C LYS A 61 -17.13 11.31 4.50
N GLN A 62 -16.17 10.83 3.71
CA GLN A 62 -15.21 9.79 4.13
C GLN A 62 -13.98 10.37 4.85
N LEU A 63 -13.94 11.68 5.05
CA LEU A 63 -12.87 12.40 5.70
C LEU A 63 -13.33 13.04 7.02
N ALA A 64 -12.42 13.12 7.99
CA ALA A 64 -12.55 13.95 9.17
C ALA A 64 -11.54 15.11 9.07
N ALA A 65 -11.92 16.28 9.60
CA ALA A 65 -11.04 17.44 9.66
C ALA A 65 -9.90 17.20 10.67
N VAL A 66 -8.70 17.64 10.33
CA VAL A 66 -7.54 17.67 11.25
C VAL A 66 -6.82 19.01 11.15
N THR A 67 -6.11 19.36 12.21
CA THR A 67 -5.20 20.50 12.24
C THR A 67 -3.92 20.20 11.47
N GLU A 68 -3.18 21.24 11.10
CA GLU A 68 -1.86 21.08 10.47
C GLU A 68 -0.86 20.38 11.41
N ALA A 69 -0.95 20.63 12.73
CA ALA A 69 -0.10 19.93 13.70
C ALA A 69 -0.37 18.42 13.71
N GLU A 70 -1.64 18.01 13.66
CA GLU A 70 -2.03 16.60 13.55
C GLU A 70 -1.60 15.99 12.20
N TYR A 71 -1.68 16.75 11.12
CA TYR A 71 -1.17 16.36 9.80
C TYR A 71 0.34 16.07 9.84
N GLN A 72 1.13 17.00 10.37
CA GLN A 72 2.58 16.83 10.45
C GLN A 72 3.00 15.69 11.39
N ALA A 73 2.30 15.51 12.51
CA ALA A 73 2.60 14.46 13.49
C ALA A 73 2.45 13.03 12.93
N CYS A 74 1.54 12.80 11.98
CA CYS A 74 1.27 11.46 11.49
C CYS A 74 2.09 11.08 10.25
N LYS A 75 2.87 12.00 9.67
CA LYS A 75 3.78 11.71 8.55
C LYS A 75 4.77 10.58 8.85
N GLN A 76 5.13 10.40 10.12
CA GLN A 76 6.06 9.36 10.54
C GLN A 76 5.46 7.95 10.43
N ARG A 77 4.12 7.79 10.43
CA ARG A 77 3.40 6.50 10.32
C ARG A 77 4.03 5.37 11.15
N SER A 78 4.37 5.66 12.42
CA SER A 78 5.15 4.76 13.26
C SER A 78 4.36 3.56 13.80
N THR A 79 3.02 3.67 13.84
CA THR A 79 2.12 2.65 14.37
C THR A 79 1.08 2.32 13.30
N LEU A 80 1.06 1.07 12.85
CA LEU A 80 0.24 0.60 11.75
C LEU A 80 -0.68 -0.54 12.16
N VAL A 81 -1.69 -0.76 11.35
CA VAL A 81 -2.53 -1.95 11.38
C VAL A 81 -1.70 -3.15 10.86
N PRO A 82 -1.58 -4.27 11.60
CA PRO A 82 -0.77 -5.42 11.19
C PRO A 82 -1.41 -6.19 10.03
N ALA A 83 -0.63 -7.08 9.40
CA ALA A 83 -1.10 -8.05 8.41
C ALA A 83 -1.93 -9.17 9.07
N ALA A 84 -3.17 -8.82 9.43
CA ALA A 84 -4.15 -9.72 10.05
C ALA A 84 -5.57 -9.41 9.55
N VAL A 85 -6.49 -10.37 9.67
CA VAL A 85 -7.89 -10.20 9.22
C VAL A 85 -8.82 -9.64 10.31
N SER A 86 -8.43 -9.75 11.58
CA SER A 86 -9.26 -9.43 12.74
C SER A 86 -8.97 -8.04 13.34
N ASN A 87 -8.51 -7.10 12.52
CA ASN A 87 -8.11 -5.77 12.97
C ASN A 87 -9.36 -4.91 13.23
N GLN A 88 -9.85 -4.92 14.46
CA GLN A 88 -11.05 -4.16 14.86
C GLN A 88 -10.69 -2.92 15.67
N VAL A 89 -11.38 -1.82 15.38
CA VAL A 89 -11.46 -0.65 16.27
C VAL A 89 -12.91 -0.29 16.60
N ILE A 90 -13.13 0.26 17.80
CA ILE A 90 -14.45 0.69 18.28
C ILE A 90 -14.46 2.21 18.46
N ALA A 91 -15.41 2.89 17.83
CA ALA A 91 -15.63 4.32 18.03
C ALA A 91 -16.36 4.62 19.35
N ALA A 92 -16.35 5.88 19.79
CA ALA A 92 -16.96 6.30 21.05
C ALA A 92 -18.48 6.05 21.15
N ASP A 93 -19.19 5.96 20.01
CA ASP A 93 -20.61 5.63 19.92
C ASP A 93 -20.89 4.11 19.95
N GLY A 94 -19.85 3.28 20.05
CA GLY A 94 -19.94 1.82 20.02
C GLY A 94 -19.85 1.19 18.62
N SER A 95 -19.75 1.99 17.56
CA SER A 95 -19.63 1.51 16.19
C SER A 95 -18.32 0.76 15.95
N SER A 96 -18.36 -0.34 15.20
CA SER A 96 -17.21 -1.19 14.88
C SER A 96 -16.67 -0.94 13.47
N TYR A 97 -15.34 -0.90 13.35
CA TYR A 97 -14.63 -0.75 12.09
C TYR A 97 -13.59 -1.86 11.94
N TYR A 98 -13.52 -2.47 10.75
CA TYR A 98 -12.52 -3.48 10.41
C TYR A 98 -11.48 -2.87 9.49
N LEU A 99 -10.25 -2.75 9.98
CA LEU A 99 -9.19 -2.00 9.32
C LEU A 99 -8.36 -2.91 8.40
N ALA A 100 -7.97 -2.37 7.25
CA ALA A 100 -7.01 -3.02 6.37
C ALA A 100 -5.58 -2.91 6.94
N ALA A 101 -4.77 -3.95 6.72
CA ALA A 101 -3.34 -3.92 7.02
C ALA A 101 -2.65 -2.72 6.38
N SER A 102 -1.58 -2.23 7.02
CA SER A 102 -0.84 -1.00 6.68
C SER A 102 -1.61 0.34 6.87
N GLY A 103 -2.87 0.28 7.30
CA GLY A 103 -3.59 1.46 7.78
C GLY A 103 -2.85 2.13 8.93
N ASN A 104 -2.96 3.45 9.04
CA ASN A 104 -2.23 4.22 10.04
C ASN A 104 -3.03 4.29 11.34
N LEU A 105 -2.36 4.26 12.50
CA LEU A 105 -2.96 4.48 13.81
C LEU A 105 -2.38 5.75 14.46
N PRO A 106 -2.83 6.94 14.03
CA PRO A 106 -2.40 8.21 14.60
C PRO A 106 -2.56 8.33 16.11
N ALA A 107 -1.56 8.95 16.75
CA ALA A 107 -1.57 9.24 18.18
C ALA A 107 -1.95 8.02 19.06
N TYR A 108 -1.50 6.82 18.65
CA TYR A 108 -1.77 5.60 19.38
C TYR A 108 -1.12 5.63 20.78
N SER A 109 -1.93 5.51 21.83
CA SER A 109 -1.50 5.39 23.23
C SER A 109 -2.57 4.67 24.03
N ASP A 110 -2.14 3.83 24.98
CA ASP A 110 -3.00 3.17 25.96
C ASP A 110 -4.20 2.41 25.35
N GLY A 111 -4.00 1.79 24.17
CA GLY A 111 -5.03 1.04 23.46
C GLY A 111 -6.01 1.89 22.65
N TYR A 112 -5.70 3.16 22.39
CA TYR A 112 -6.53 4.06 21.61
C TYR A 112 -5.74 4.82 20.55
N CYS A 113 -6.34 5.05 19.39
CA CYS A 113 -5.86 6.01 18.38
C CYS A 113 -6.86 7.16 18.21
N LYS A 114 -6.45 8.24 17.52
CA LYS A 114 -7.28 9.44 17.32
C LYS A 114 -7.25 9.96 15.90
N LEU A 115 -8.42 10.29 15.35
CA LEU A 115 -8.56 10.98 14.07
C LEU A 115 -9.16 12.37 14.32
N GLY A 116 -8.31 13.37 14.52
CA GLY A 116 -8.75 14.69 15.00
C GLY A 116 -9.40 14.56 16.38
N GLN A 117 -10.68 14.95 16.48
CA GLN A 117 -11.46 14.83 17.72
C GLN A 117 -12.02 13.43 17.98
N GLU A 118 -11.98 12.54 16.99
CA GLU A 118 -12.56 11.20 17.09
C GLU A 118 -11.58 10.24 17.74
N LYS A 119 -12.05 9.47 18.73
CA LYS A 119 -11.25 8.51 19.49
C LYS A 119 -11.74 7.09 19.21
N PHE A 120 -10.81 6.18 18.95
CA PHE A 120 -11.10 4.78 18.65
C PHE A 120 -10.33 3.87 19.58
N GLN A 121 -11.00 2.89 20.19
CA GLN A 121 -10.37 1.80 20.93
C GLN A 121 -9.82 0.79 19.94
N VAL A 122 -8.55 0.41 20.08
CA VAL A 122 -7.88 -0.58 19.26
C VAL A 122 -7.96 -1.93 19.96
N LEU A 123 -8.49 -2.94 19.28
CA LEU A 123 -8.72 -4.29 19.83
C LEU A 123 -7.73 -5.33 19.29
N PHE A 124 -6.54 -4.88 18.86
CA PHE A 124 -5.46 -5.71 18.35
C PHE A 124 -4.11 -5.09 18.71
N GLU A 125 -3.04 -5.89 18.66
CA GLU A 125 -1.68 -5.41 18.83
C GLU A 125 -1.21 -4.68 17.58
N PRO A 126 -0.87 -3.38 17.65
CA PRO A 126 -0.39 -2.65 16.49
C PRO A 126 0.95 -3.15 15.98
N HIS A 127 1.17 -2.94 14.69
CA HIS A 127 2.48 -3.13 14.09
C HIS A 127 3.32 -1.85 14.26
N TYR A 128 4.39 -1.94 15.03
CA TYR A 128 5.35 -0.84 15.17
C TYR A 128 6.37 -0.89 14.05
N VAL A 129 6.45 0.17 13.27
CA VAL A 129 7.43 0.29 12.19
C VAL A 129 8.82 0.35 12.81
N SER A 130 9.67 -0.63 12.46
CA SER A 130 11.05 -0.71 12.93
C SER A 130 12.00 -0.89 11.75
N ALA A 131 13.21 -0.35 11.87
CA ALA A 131 14.21 -0.36 10.81
C ALA A 131 14.81 -1.75 10.49
N GLN A 132 14.39 -2.82 11.19
CA GLN A 132 14.91 -4.18 11.00
C GLN A 132 14.00 -5.02 10.09
N ALA A 133 13.72 -4.50 8.90
CA ALA A 133 13.08 -5.27 7.84
C ALA A 133 14.02 -6.39 7.38
N THR A 134 13.57 -7.63 7.41
CA THR A 134 14.28 -8.76 6.80
C THR A 134 13.46 -9.29 5.63
N GLY A 135 14.12 -9.85 4.62
CA GLY A 135 13.42 -10.50 3.50
C GLY A 135 12.44 -11.57 3.97
N ALA A 136 12.78 -12.33 5.01
CA ALA A 136 11.90 -13.34 5.60
C ALA A 136 10.61 -12.75 6.17
N LYS A 137 10.70 -11.70 7.02
CA LYS A 137 9.51 -11.04 7.55
C LYS A 137 8.66 -10.46 6.42
N MET A 138 9.30 -9.84 5.43
CA MET A 138 8.59 -9.29 4.28
C MET A 138 7.87 -10.37 3.47
N ALA A 139 8.48 -11.54 3.29
CA ALA A 139 7.83 -12.68 2.65
C ALA A 139 6.59 -13.15 3.43
N ASP A 140 6.63 -13.20 4.76
CA ASP A 140 5.45 -13.54 5.57
C ASP A 140 4.30 -12.54 5.35
N SER A 141 4.60 -11.24 5.36
CA SER A 141 3.61 -10.19 5.06
C SER A 141 3.12 -10.24 3.62
N ALA A 142 3.98 -10.63 2.68
CA ALA A 142 3.62 -10.82 1.27
C ALA A 142 2.66 -12.00 1.09
N LEU A 143 2.90 -13.11 1.81
CA LEU A 143 2.09 -14.32 1.81
C LEU A 143 0.71 -14.14 2.46
N PHE A 144 0.56 -13.20 3.40
CA PHE A 144 -0.75 -12.84 3.98
C PHE A 144 -1.79 -12.50 2.91
N TYR A 145 -1.37 -11.88 1.81
CA TYR A 145 -2.26 -11.51 0.71
C TYR A 145 -2.51 -12.62 -0.30
N LEU A 146 -1.94 -13.83 -0.14
CA LEU A 146 -2.08 -14.90 -1.12
C LEU A 146 -3.56 -15.20 -1.41
N ASN A 147 -3.92 -15.26 -2.69
CA ASN A 147 -5.28 -15.35 -3.22
C ASN A 147 -6.18 -14.11 -3.06
N ALA A 148 -5.68 -12.97 -2.55
CA ALA A 148 -6.41 -11.71 -2.62
C ALA A 148 -6.77 -11.41 -4.09
N PRO A 149 -8.04 -11.10 -4.41
CA PRO A 149 -8.46 -10.88 -5.78
C PRO A 149 -7.83 -9.60 -6.34
N TYR A 150 -7.54 -9.61 -7.64
CA TYR A 150 -7.06 -8.41 -8.31
C TYR A 150 -8.18 -7.36 -8.39
N LEU A 151 -7.88 -6.13 -7.97
CA LEU A 151 -8.75 -4.97 -8.14
C LEU A 151 -7.90 -3.76 -8.51
N TRP A 152 -8.14 -3.20 -9.69
CA TRP A 152 -7.48 -1.98 -10.14
C TRP A 152 -7.73 -0.83 -9.15
N GLY A 153 -6.66 -0.13 -8.75
CA GLY A 153 -6.69 0.92 -7.72
C GLY A 153 -6.69 0.38 -6.29
N GLY A 154 -6.80 -0.94 -6.08
CA GLY A 154 -6.95 -1.58 -4.77
C GLY A 154 -5.66 -1.63 -3.93
N ARG A 155 -5.82 -1.55 -2.60
CA ARG A 155 -4.72 -1.59 -1.61
C ARG A 155 -5.00 -2.55 -0.43
N THR A 156 -5.95 -3.49 -0.56
CA THR A 156 -6.41 -4.29 0.59
C THR A 156 -6.58 -5.77 0.28
N LEU A 157 -6.69 -6.61 1.31
CA LEU A 157 -6.90 -8.06 1.15
C LEU A 157 -8.14 -8.42 0.31
N PHE A 158 -9.16 -7.56 0.28
CA PHE A 158 -10.40 -7.80 -0.46
C PHE A 158 -10.35 -7.33 -1.93
N GLY A 159 -9.24 -6.74 -2.35
CA GLY A 159 -9.05 -6.20 -3.69
C GLY A 159 -7.77 -5.40 -3.75
N ILE A 160 -6.82 -5.86 -4.57
CA ILE A 160 -5.49 -5.25 -4.65
C ILE A 160 -4.91 -5.33 -6.06
N ASP A 161 -4.26 -4.27 -6.53
CA ASP A 161 -3.48 -4.32 -7.76
C ASP A 161 -2.00 -4.58 -7.50
N CYS A 162 -1.20 -4.65 -8.56
CA CYS A 162 0.21 -5.04 -8.47
C CYS A 162 1.04 -4.06 -7.63
N SER A 163 0.93 -2.76 -7.89
CA SER A 163 1.71 -1.76 -7.17
C SER A 163 1.14 -1.40 -5.79
N GLY A 164 -0.18 -1.49 -5.61
CA GLY A 164 -0.86 -1.35 -4.32
C GLY A 164 -0.53 -2.51 -3.38
N TYR A 165 -0.37 -3.72 -3.92
CA TYR A 165 0.11 -4.90 -3.19
C TYR A 165 1.51 -4.68 -2.63
N VAL A 166 2.42 -4.31 -3.50
CA VAL A 166 3.81 -4.04 -3.12
C VAL A 166 3.87 -2.90 -2.09
N GLN A 167 3.12 -1.81 -2.31
CA GLN A 167 3.04 -0.69 -1.38
C GLN A 167 2.53 -1.11 0.01
N ALA A 168 1.48 -1.94 0.08
CA ALA A 168 0.91 -2.40 1.35
C ALA A 168 1.88 -3.27 2.15
N VAL A 169 2.65 -4.14 1.48
CA VAL A 169 3.69 -4.96 2.12
C VAL A 169 4.83 -4.09 2.62
N PHE A 170 5.34 -3.18 1.80
CA PHE A 170 6.50 -2.34 2.12
C PHE A 170 6.21 -1.30 3.20
N ALA A 171 4.97 -0.81 3.26
CA ALA A 171 4.52 0.12 4.30
C ALA A 171 4.73 -0.43 5.72
N LEU A 172 4.53 -1.75 5.94
CA LEU A 172 4.77 -2.40 7.22
C LEU A 172 6.25 -2.30 7.65
N TYR A 173 7.16 -2.08 6.72
CA TYR A 173 8.59 -1.97 6.99
C TYR A 173 9.11 -0.53 6.93
N GLY A 174 8.20 0.45 6.90
CA GLY A 174 8.56 1.87 6.85
C GLY A 174 9.16 2.32 5.53
N ILE A 175 9.04 1.50 4.47
CA ILE A 175 9.52 1.85 3.14
C ILE A 175 8.34 2.45 2.36
N THR A 176 8.40 3.75 2.10
CA THR A 176 7.39 4.46 1.32
C THR A 176 7.66 4.30 -0.17
N LEU A 177 6.71 3.70 -0.87
CA LEU A 177 6.74 3.54 -2.31
C LEU A 177 5.68 4.42 -2.97
N HIS A 178 6.01 4.94 -4.15
CA HIS A 178 5.05 5.58 -5.03
C HIS A 178 3.91 4.61 -5.37
N ARG A 179 2.76 5.15 -5.79
CA ARG A 179 1.55 4.34 -6.00
C ARG A 179 1.60 3.50 -7.28
N ASP A 180 2.21 4.01 -8.34
CA ASP A 180 2.21 3.39 -9.66
C ASP A 180 3.49 2.58 -9.90
N ALA A 181 3.36 1.41 -10.54
CA ALA A 181 4.50 0.52 -10.80
C ALA A 181 5.63 1.21 -11.58
N SER A 182 5.29 2.10 -12.51
CA SER A 182 6.26 2.90 -13.27
C SER A 182 7.11 3.81 -12.38
N GLN A 183 6.48 4.48 -11.42
CA GLN A 183 7.15 5.37 -10.47
C GLN A 183 7.91 4.59 -9.40
N GLN A 184 7.44 3.40 -9.01
CA GLN A 184 8.16 2.50 -8.11
C GLN A 184 9.46 2.01 -8.73
N ALA A 185 9.49 1.76 -10.05
CA ALA A 185 10.68 1.34 -10.78
C ALA A 185 11.79 2.41 -10.82
N GLU A 186 11.49 3.65 -10.46
CA GLU A 186 12.46 4.75 -10.34
C GLU A 186 13.10 4.82 -8.94
N GLN A 187 12.57 4.06 -7.97
CA GLN A 187 13.06 4.02 -6.60
C GLN A 187 13.97 2.79 -6.37
N GLY A 188 14.81 2.86 -5.33
CA GLY A 188 15.71 1.77 -4.94
C GLY A 188 16.94 1.59 -5.82
N GLU A 189 17.79 0.64 -5.44
CA GLU A 189 19.04 0.32 -6.13
C GLU A 189 18.82 -0.74 -7.21
N THR A 190 19.42 -0.59 -8.39
CA THR A 190 19.30 -1.58 -9.46
C THR A 190 20.06 -2.86 -9.12
N VAL A 191 19.40 -4.01 -9.25
CA VAL A 191 20.02 -5.34 -9.24
C VAL A 191 20.21 -5.77 -10.69
N ASN A 192 21.46 -5.99 -11.10
CA ASN A 192 21.81 -6.12 -12.52
C ASN A 192 21.46 -7.50 -13.10
N PHE A 193 21.47 -8.54 -12.27
CA PHE A 193 21.28 -9.91 -12.72
C PHE A 193 20.26 -10.63 -11.84
N LEU A 194 19.35 -11.38 -12.47
CA LEU A 194 18.33 -12.15 -11.75
C LEU A 194 18.89 -13.10 -10.67
N PRO A 195 20.04 -13.79 -10.87
CA PRO A 195 20.64 -14.62 -9.83
C PRO A 195 21.07 -13.86 -8.56
N GLU A 196 21.24 -12.54 -8.64
CA GLU A 196 21.56 -11.69 -7.49
C GLU A 196 20.30 -11.23 -6.73
N ALA A 197 19.11 -11.52 -7.27
CA ALA A 197 17.85 -11.13 -6.64
C ALA A 197 17.64 -11.85 -5.32
N GLN A 198 17.22 -11.09 -4.32
CA GLN A 198 16.98 -11.54 -2.96
C GLN A 198 15.50 -11.41 -2.61
N THR A 199 15.09 -12.11 -1.55
CA THR A 199 13.74 -11.98 -1.00
C THR A 199 13.48 -10.52 -0.61
N GLY A 200 12.43 -9.92 -1.17
CA GLY A 200 12.07 -8.52 -0.95
C GLY A 200 12.58 -7.55 -2.02
N ASP A 201 13.37 -7.99 -3.00
CA ASP A 201 13.59 -7.18 -4.20
C ASP A 201 12.30 -7.08 -5.02
N LEU A 202 12.15 -6.01 -5.80
CA LEU A 202 11.02 -5.80 -6.69
C LEU A 202 11.42 -6.04 -8.13
N ALA A 203 10.72 -6.92 -8.82
CA ALA A 203 10.86 -7.09 -10.26
C ALA A 203 9.75 -6.33 -10.98
N PHE A 204 10.13 -5.57 -12.01
CA PHE A 204 9.24 -4.75 -12.82
C PHE A 204 9.21 -5.25 -14.26
N PHE A 205 8.04 -5.13 -14.87
CA PHE A 205 7.76 -5.72 -16.17
C PHE A 205 7.16 -4.69 -17.12
N ASP A 206 7.61 -4.72 -18.37
CA ASP A 206 7.18 -3.78 -19.39
C ASP A 206 6.21 -4.40 -20.41
N ASN A 207 5.54 -3.51 -21.13
CA ASN A 207 4.75 -3.84 -22.30
C ASN A 207 5.61 -3.75 -23.59
N ALA A 208 5.01 -4.00 -24.74
CA ALA A 208 5.71 -3.95 -26.03
C ALA A 208 6.30 -2.56 -26.37
N GLU A 209 5.78 -1.49 -25.78
CA GLU A 209 6.29 -0.12 -25.92
C GLU A 209 7.36 0.23 -24.87
N GLY A 210 7.80 -0.72 -24.04
CA GLY A 210 8.83 -0.53 -23.02
C GLY A 210 8.35 0.24 -21.78
N ARG A 211 7.03 0.37 -21.58
CA ARG A 211 6.44 1.02 -20.40
C ARG A 211 6.24 0.01 -19.29
N ILE A 212 6.67 0.34 -18.07
CA ILE A 212 6.41 -0.49 -16.89
C ILE A 212 4.90 -0.53 -16.62
N ILE A 213 4.33 -1.73 -16.60
CA ILE A 213 2.90 -1.97 -16.40
C ILE A 213 2.61 -2.91 -15.22
N HIS A 214 3.64 -3.57 -14.68
CA HIS A 214 3.46 -4.57 -13.64
C HIS A 214 4.68 -4.66 -12.72
N VAL A 215 4.45 -5.10 -11.49
CA VAL A 215 5.47 -5.28 -10.45
C VAL A 215 5.13 -6.49 -9.57
N GLY A 216 6.15 -7.15 -9.03
CA GLY A 216 6.00 -8.18 -8.00
C GLY A 216 7.18 -8.22 -7.06
N ILE A 217 7.03 -8.95 -5.96
CA ILE A 217 8.05 -9.12 -4.92
C ILE A 217 8.78 -10.44 -5.18
N MET A 218 10.10 -10.36 -5.33
CA MET A 218 10.96 -11.53 -5.44
C MET A 218 10.93 -12.30 -4.12
N LEU A 219 10.65 -13.61 -4.19
CA LEU A 219 10.81 -14.52 -3.06
C LEU A 219 12.21 -15.14 -3.06
N ASN A 220 12.78 -15.32 -4.24
CA ASN A 220 14.16 -15.71 -4.53
C ASN A 220 14.40 -15.54 -6.04
N ALA A 221 15.59 -15.87 -6.55
CA ALA A 221 15.96 -15.73 -7.96
C ALA A 221 15.11 -16.56 -8.96
N SER A 222 14.22 -17.44 -8.50
CA SER A 222 13.37 -18.29 -9.34
C SER A 222 11.87 -18.17 -9.08
N GLN A 223 11.47 -17.40 -8.06
CA GLN A 223 10.07 -17.27 -7.65
C GLN A 223 9.71 -15.83 -7.32
N ILE A 224 8.53 -15.42 -7.77
CA ILE A 224 7.96 -14.10 -7.54
C ILE A 224 6.53 -14.23 -7.02
N ILE A 225 6.15 -13.38 -6.07
CA ILE A 225 4.76 -13.19 -5.65
C ILE A 225 4.23 -11.86 -6.20
N HIS A 226 3.06 -11.89 -6.85
CA HIS A 226 2.51 -10.73 -7.53
C HIS A 226 0.98 -10.82 -7.66
N ALA A 227 0.33 -9.67 -7.86
CA ALA A 227 -1.12 -9.59 -8.10
C ALA A 227 -1.42 -9.60 -9.60
N SER A 228 -1.89 -10.74 -10.14
CA SER A 228 -2.34 -10.88 -11.54
C SER A 228 -3.53 -11.83 -11.59
N GLY A 229 -4.74 -11.26 -11.75
CA GLY A 229 -6.02 -11.95 -11.50
C GLY A 229 -6.30 -12.18 -10.01
N LYS A 230 -5.28 -12.61 -9.27
CA LYS A 230 -5.18 -12.65 -7.81
C LYS A 230 -3.73 -12.55 -7.39
N VAL A 231 -3.45 -12.35 -6.11
CA VAL A 231 -2.10 -12.55 -5.57
C VAL A 231 -1.74 -14.02 -5.67
N ARG A 232 -0.64 -14.31 -6.36
CA ARG A 232 -0.17 -15.67 -6.67
C ARG A 232 1.36 -15.71 -6.71
N ILE A 233 1.90 -16.91 -6.61
CA ILE A 233 3.33 -17.19 -6.77
C ILE A 233 3.52 -17.89 -8.10
N ASP A 234 4.39 -17.36 -8.95
CA ASP A 234 4.74 -17.94 -10.24
C ASP A 234 6.28 -18.05 -10.36
N ALA A 235 6.73 -18.87 -11.33
CA ALA A 235 8.13 -18.97 -11.69
C ALA A 235 8.58 -17.74 -12.49
N ILE A 236 9.82 -17.32 -12.29
CA ILE A 236 10.45 -16.22 -13.01
C ILE A 236 11.84 -16.63 -13.52
N ASP A 237 12.17 -16.19 -14.73
CA ASP A 237 13.50 -16.27 -15.33
C ASP A 237 13.86 -14.94 -16.03
N ASP A 238 14.96 -14.91 -16.79
CA ASP A 238 15.42 -13.72 -17.50
C ASP A 238 14.43 -13.20 -18.56
N GLN A 239 13.49 -14.03 -19.03
CA GLN A 239 12.40 -13.56 -19.90
C GLN A 239 11.30 -12.89 -19.09
N GLY A 240 10.96 -13.45 -17.93
CA GLY A 240 10.00 -12.89 -16.99
C GLY A 240 9.10 -13.94 -16.36
N ILE A 241 7.83 -13.62 -16.12
CA ILE A 241 6.93 -14.49 -15.36
C ILE A 241 6.29 -15.53 -16.28
N TYR A 242 6.55 -16.81 -16.02
CA TYR A 242 5.85 -17.91 -16.67
C TYR A 242 4.55 -18.24 -15.94
N ASN A 243 3.41 -18.10 -16.62
CA ASN A 243 2.11 -18.45 -16.05
C ASN A 243 1.73 -19.89 -16.47
N PRO A 244 1.73 -20.87 -15.55
CA PRO A 244 1.45 -22.27 -15.88
C PRO A 244 -0.01 -22.53 -16.30
N GLU A 245 -0.97 -21.71 -15.86
CA GLU A 245 -2.38 -21.85 -16.24
C GLU A 245 -2.61 -21.45 -17.70
N LEU A 246 -1.83 -20.48 -18.20
CA LEU A 246 -1.88 -20.04 -19.59
C LEU A 246 -0.87 -20.75 -20.49
N GLY A 247 0.09 -21.47 -19.91
CA GLY A 247 1.17 -22.15 -20.63
C GLY A 247 2.13 -21.19 -21.37
N ARG A 248 2.26 -19.93 -20.92
CA ARG A 248 3.08 -18.90 -21.58
C ARG A 248 3.69 -17.90 -20.61
N TYR A 249 4.71 -17.18 -21.07
CA TYR A 249 5.16 -15.96 -20.41
C TYR A 249 4.07 -14.90 -20.44
N SER A 250 3.81 -14.31 -19.28
CA SER A 250 2.72 -13.35 -19.06
C SER A 250 3.22 -11.92 -18.93
N HIS A 251 4.46 -11.74 -18.47
CA HIS A 251 5.08 -10.44 -18.20
C HIS A 251 6.57 -10.52 -18.55
N ASN A 252 7.10 -9.50 -19.24
CA ASN A 252 8.50 -9.46 -19.68
C ASN A 252 9.35 -8.72 -18.65
N LEU A 253 10.39 -9.36 -18.12
CA LEU A 253 11.23 -8.77 -17.07
C LEU A 253 12.01 -7.58 -17.65
N ARG A 254 11.94 -6.44 -16.96
CA ARG A 254 12.62 -5.21 -17.38
C ARG A 254 13.73 -4.78 -16.43
N ILE A 255 13.44 -4.74 -15.13
CA ILE A 255 14.41 -4.27 -14.13
C ILE A 255 14.07 -4.85 -12.76
N ILE A 256 15.10 -5.06 -11.94
CA ILE A 256 14.97 -5.46 -10.54
C ILE A 256 15.52 -4.33 -9.66
N LYS A 257 14.79 -4.00 -8.58
CA LYS A 257 15.16 -2.97 -7.61
C LYS A 257 15.23 -3.51 -6.19
N ARG A 258 16.24 -3.09 -5.45
CA ARG A 258 16.46 -3.42 -4.04
C ARG A 258 16.18 -2.22 -3.14
N PHE A 259 15.51 -2.50 -2.03
CA PHE A 259 15.09 -1.49 -1.03
C PHE A 259 15.52 -1.81 0.39
N ILE A 260 15.91 -3.06 0.65
CA ILE A 260 16.41 -3.50 1.94
C ILE A 260 17.90 -3.77 1.77
N ASN A 261 18.73 -3.17 2.63
CA ASN A 261 20.15 -3.47 2.62
C ASN A 261 20.36 -4.95 2.93
N PRO A 262 21.28 -5.64 2.23
CA PRO A 262 21.59 -7.02 2.55
C PRO A 262 22.02 -7.12 4.01
N ILE A 263 21.49 -8.11 4.73
CA ILE A 263 22.04 -8.49 6.04
C ILE A 263 23.49 -8.87 5.76
N PRO A 264 24.50 -8.22 6.39
CA PRO A 264 25.87 -8.66 6.24
C PRO A 264 25.94 -10.13 6.64
N THR A 265 26.31 -10.99 5.70
CA THR A 265 26.64 -12.39 6.01
C THR A 265 27.75 -12.39 7.06
N PRO A 266 27.64 -13.21 8.12
CA PRO A 266 28.65 -13.28 9.17
C PRO A 266 30.01 -13.71 8.64
#